data_AF-A0A0D0E535-F1
#
_entry.id   AF-A0A0D0E535-F1
#
_cell.length_a   1.000
_cell.length_b   1.000
_cell.length_c   1.000
_cell.angle_alpha   90.00
_cell.angle_beta   90.00
_cell.angle_gamma   90.00
#
_symmetry.space_group_name_H-M   'P 1'
#
loop_
_entity.id
_entity.type
_entity.pdbx_description
1 polymer ?
#
loop_
_entity_poly.entity_id
_entity_poly.type
_entity_poly.pdbx_seq_one_letter_code
_entity_poly.pdbx_strand_id
1 'polypeptide(L)'
;MIDAHVDRKLQQDWKDDSRCTFCRIIANELPATRLYENDKVIAILDILPLRAGHTLVIPKTHISRVSELPAEIAAAIGEAVSKLARSLTEALENTALNIVCNQEYAQSVPHAEAD
;
A
#
# COMPACT_ATOMS: atom_id res chain seq x y z
N MET A 1 -0.08 20.04 17.74
CA MET A 1 -1.11 19.16 18.33
C MET A 1 -0.56 17.74 18.34
N ILE A 2 0.44 17.48 19.19
CA ILE A 2 1.02 16.13 19.36
C ILE A 2 0.04 15.22 20.13
N ASP A 3 -0.89 15.82 20.87
CA ASP A 3 -1.74 15.10 21.82
C ASP A 3 -2.97 14.43 21.19
N ALA A 4 -3.25 14.65 19.90
CA ALA A 4 -4.42 14.10 19.21
C ALA A 4 -4.41 12.55 19.11
N HIS A 5 -3.28 11.91 19.45
CA HIS A 5 -3.11 10.45 19.39
C HIS A 5 -2.86 9.79 20.74
N VAL A 6 -2.72 10.57 21.82
CA VAL A 6 -2.25 10.07 23.13
C VAL A 6 -3.20 9.03 23.75
N ASP A 7 -4.49 9.04 23.38
CA ASP A 7 -5.50 8.09 23.88
C ASP A 7 -6.31 7.40 22.77
N ARG A 8 -5.78 7.36 21.54
CA ARG A 8 -6.51 6.74 20.43
C ARG A 8 -6.61 5.22 20.66
N LYS A 9 -7.85 4.71 20.74
CA LYS A 9 -8.10 3.26 20.78
C LYS A 9 -7.62 2.61 19.48
N LEU A 10 -6.77 1.61 19.61
CA LEU A 10 -6.33 0.76 18.50
C LEU A 10 -7.55 0.00 17.96
N GLN A 11 -7.72 -0.01 16.63
CA GLN A 11 -8.79 -0.76 15.99
C GLN A 11 -8.45 -2.27 16.05
N GLN A 12 -9.33 -3.06 16.68
CA GLN A 12 -9.11 -4.50 16.92
C GLN A 12 -9.52 -5.38 15.73
N ASP A 13 -10.32 -4.84 14.81
CA ASP A 13 -10.98 -5.55 13.71
C ASP A 13 -10.11 -5.70 12.44
N TRP A 14 -8.90 -5.15 12.43
CA TRP A 14 -8.04 -5.11 11.25
C TRP A 14 -7.35 -6.43 10.92
N LYS A 15 -7.47 -7.44 11.80
CA LYS A 15 -6.88 -8.77 11.60
C LYS A 15 -7.64 -9.67 10.61
N ASP A 16 -8.88 -9.32 10.28
CA ASP A 16 -9.75 -10.10 9.40
C ASP A 16 -9.60 -9.65 7.93
N ASP A 17 -9.32 -10.59 7.04
CA ASP A 17 -9.12 -10.36 5.61
C ASP A 17 -10.42 -10.45 4.79
N SER A 18 -11.50 -11.00 5.35
CA SER A 18 -12.74 -11.33 4.63
C SER A 18 -13.45 -10.12 4.01
N ARG A 19 -13.23 -8.93 4.59
CA ARG A 19 -13.80 -7.66 4.12
C ARG A 19 -12.74 -6.70 3.58
N CYS A 20 -11.49 -7.12 3.48
CA CYS A 20 -10.38 -6.28 3.04
C CYS A 20 -10.43 -6.05 1.53
N THR A 21 -10.57 -4.79 1.10
CA THR A 21 -10.63 -4.41 -0.32
C THR A 21 -9.40 -4.88 -1.09
N PHE A 22 -8.20 -4.76 -0.50
CA PHE A 22 -6.96 -5.21 -1.15
C PHE A 22 -6.90 -6.73 -1.29
N CYS A 23 -7.30 -7.50 -0.27
CA CYS A 23 -7.38 -8.96 -0.40
C CYS A 23 -8.33 -9.38 -1.53
N ARG A 24 -9.47 -8.70 -1.67
CA ARG A 24 -10.42 -8.95 -2.75
C ARG A 24 -9.86 -8.58 -4.13
N ILE A 25 -9.04 -7.52 -4.25
CA ILE A 25 -8.30 -7.20 -5.49
C ILE A 25 -7.25 -8.28 -5.81
N ILE A 26 -6.50 -8.74 -4.81
CA ILE A 26 -5.49 -9.81 -4.93
C ILE A 26 -6.16 -11.12 -5.38
N ALA A 27 -7.34 -11.43 -4.84
CA ALA A 27 -8.16 -12.58 -5.21
C ALA A 27 -8.88 -12.45 -6.56
N ASN A 28 -8.70 -11.33 -7.28
CA ASN A 28 -9.39 -11.00 -8.54
C ASN A 28 -10.92 -10.84 -8.42
N GLU A 29 -11.45 -10.60 -7.22
CA GLU A 29 -12.88 -10.35 -7.01
C GLU A 29 -13.27 -8.89 -7.32
N LEU A 30 -12.31 -7.97 -7.23
CA LEU A 30 -12.47 -6.56 -7.57
C LEU A 30 -11.48 -6.18 -8.67
N PRO A 31 -11.88 -5.32 -9.63
CA PRO A 31 -10.98 -4.87 -10.68
C PRO A 31 -9.93 -3.91 -10.14
N ALA A 32 -8.73 -3.95 -10.72
CA ALA A 32 -7.68 -2.96 -10.49
C ALA A 32 -6.75 -2.90 -11.71
N THR A 33 -6.19 -1.73 -11.99
CA THR A 33 -5.14 -1.58 -12.99
C THR A 33 -3.81 -1.98 -12.38
N ARG A 34 -3.31 -3.17 -12.74
CA ARG A 34 -2.06 -3.73 -12.23
C ARG A 34 -0.87 -3.21 -13.01
N LEU A 35 0.13 -2.69 -12.31
CA LEU A 35 1.38 -2.18 -12.89
C LEU A 35 2.54 -3.17 -12.71
N TYR A 36 2.55 -3.89 -11.60
CA TYR A 36 3.60 -4.83 -11.24
C TYR A 36 3.04 -5.90 -10.32
N GLU A 37 3.57 -7.12 -10.42
CA GLU A 37 3.18 -8.23 -9.55
C GLU A 37 4.33 -9.24 -9.46
N ASN A 38 4.57 -9.74 -8.26
CA ASN A 38 5.43 -10.90 -8.01
C ASN A 38 4.79 -11.82 -6.96
N ASP A 39 5.55 -12.77 -6.41
CA ASP A 39 5.03 -13.72 -5.43
C ASP A 39 4.62 -13.10 -4.10
N LYS A 40 5.19 -11.94 -3.74
CA LYS A 40 5.01 -11.30 -2.42
C LYS A 40 4.19 -10.02 -2.45
N VAL A 41 4.21 -9.27 -3.56
CA VAL A 41 3.57 -7.96 -3.67
C VAL A 41 2.86 -7.78 -5.00
N ILE A 42 1.90 -6.87 -5.00
CA ILE A 42 1.22 -6.35 -6.18
C ILE A 42 1.26 -4.83 -6.14
N ALA A 43 1.37 -4.19 -7.29
CA ALA A 43 1.23 -2.75 -7.42
C ALA A 43 0.08 -2.40 -8.36
N ILE A 44 -0.79 -1.50 -7.90
CA ILE A 44 -1.99 -1.06 -8.62
C ILE A 44 -2.07 0.45 -8.66
N LEU A 45 -2.77 1.01 -9.65
CA LEU A 45 -3.15 2.43 -9.60
C LEU A 45 -4.21 2.65 -8.52
N ASP A 46 -4.07 3.74 -7.77
CA ASP A 46 -5.12 4.21 -6.88
C ASP A 46 -6.34 4.68 -7.71
N ILE A 47 -7.54 4.29 -7.26
CA ILE A 47 -8.82 4.70 -7.87
C ILE A 47 -9.20 6.14 -7.51
N LEU A 48 -8.61 6.71 -6.46
CA LEU A 48 -8.74 8.09 -6.01
C LEU A 48 -7.34 8.77 -6.07
N PRO A 49 -6.76 8.95 -7.28
CA PRO A 49 -5.40 9.42 -7.42
C PRO A 49 -5.23 10.87 -6.97
N LEU A 50 -4.22 11.14 -6.14
CA LEU A 50 -3.81 12.51 -5.80
C LEU A 50 -3.11 13.21 -6.99
N ARG A 51 -2.48 12.42 -7.87
CA ARG A 51 -1.80 12.86 -9.10
C ARG A 51 -1.72 11.71 -10.10
N ALA A 52 -1.35 12.03 -11.34
CA ALA A 52 -1.08 11.01 -12.36
C ALA A 52 0.00 10.02 -11.87
N GLY A 53 -0.29 8.72 -12.00
CA GLY A 53 0.59 7.64 -11.56
C GLY A 53 0.58 7.33 -10.06
N HIS A 54 -0.36 7.88 -9.27
CA HIS A 54 -0.55 7.47 -7.87
C HIS A 54 -0.76 5.96 -7.80
N THR A 55 0.17 5.26 -7.15
CA THR A 55 0.32 3.81 -7.22
C THR A 55 0.44 3.26 -5.81
N LEU A 56 -0.30 2.19 -5.51
CA LEU A 56 -0.25 1.49 -4.24
C LEU A 56 0.54 0.20 -4.40
N VAL A 57 1.61 0.03 -3.64
CA VAL A 57 2.36 -1.24 -3.49
C VAL A 57 1.87 -1.95 -2.25
N ILE A 58 1.33 -3.16 -2.44
CA ILE A 58 0.55 -3.88 -1.43
C ILE A 58 1.11 -5.31 -1.31
N PRO A 59 1.35 -5.84 -0.09
CA PRO A 59 1.71 -7.24 0.08
C PRO A 59 0.55 -8.16 -0.30
N LYS A 60 0.85 -9.33 -0.86
CA LYS A 60 -0.18 -10.31 -1.21
C LYS A 60 -0.78 -11.00 0.01
N THR A 61 -0.02 -11.06 1.11
CA THR A 61 -0.48 -11.58 2.40
C THR A 61 -1.13 -10.45 3.19
N HIS A 62 -2.30 -10.70 3.79
CA HIS A 62 -2.96 -9.72 4.64
C HIS A 62 -2.12 -9.41 5.87
N ILE A 63 -1.56 -8.20 5.90
CA ILE A 63 -0.81 -7.66 7.03
C ILE A 63 -1.32 -6.26 7.25
N SER A 64 -1.93 -5.99 8.40
CA SER A 64 -2.66 -4.74 8.62
C SER A 64 -1.75 -3.53 8.73
N ARG A 65 -0.54 -3.69 9.26
CA ARG A 65 0.34 -2.60 9.67
C ARG A 65 1.74 -2.77 9.13
N VAL A 66 2.39 -1.67 8.77
CA VAL A 66 3.80 -1.70 8.31
C VAL A 66 4.75 -2.24 9.39
N SER A 67 4.46 -1.98 10.67
CA SER A 67 5.25 -2.49 11.80
C SER A 67 5.15 -4.00 12.00
N GLU A 68 4.23 -4.67 11.31
CA GLU A 68 3.99 -6.11 11.38
C GLU A 68 4.56 -6.86 10.17
N LEU A 69 5.15 -6.14 9.20
CA LEU A 69 5.72 -6.73 8.00
C LEU A 69 6.94 -7.62 8.35
N PRO A 70 6.94 -8.89 7.90
CA PRO A 70 8.16 -9.69 7.87
C PRO A 70 9.22 -9.05 6.97
N ALA A 71 10.50 -9.25 7.31
CA ALA A 71 11.63 -8.61 6.63
C ALA A 71 11.65 -8.87 5.12
N GLU A 72 11.29 -10.08 4.70
CA GLU A 72 11.25 -10.50 3.31
C GLU A 72 10.13 -9.84 2.50
N ILE A 73 9.01 -9.49 3.14
CA ILE A 73 7.91 -8.76 2.51
C ILE A 73 8.24 -7.28 2.46
N ALA A 74 8.79 -6.72 3.54
CA ALA A 74 9.28 -5.33 3.56
C ALA A 74 10.34 -5.09 2.48
N ALA A 75 11.27 -6.03 2.28
CA ALA A 75 12.26 -5.97 1.21
C ALA A 75 11.62 -5.99 -0.18
N ALA A 76 10.62 -6.86 -0.40
CA ALA A 76 9.91 -6.94 -1.67
C ALA A 76 9.10 -5.67 -1.99
N ILE A 77 8.50 -5.04 -0.98
CA ILE A 77 7.84 -3.73 -1.13
C ILE A 77 8.88 -2.67 -1.54
N GLY A 78 10.01 -2.58 -0.82
CA GLY A 78 11.07 -1.61 -1.13
C GLY A 78 11.64 -1.76 -2.55
N GLU A 79 11.87 -3.00 -3.00
CA GLU A 79 12.32 -3.28 -4.37
C GLU A 79 11.27 -2.84 -5.41
N ALA A 80 10.00 -3.16 -5.17
CA ALA A 80 8.90 -2.76 -6.05
C ALA A 80 8.76 -1.24 -6.13
N VAL A 81 8.82 -0.54 -4.99
CA VAL A 81 8.78 0.93 -4.92
C VAL A 81 9.91 1.55 -5.74
N SER A 82 11.15 1.09 -5.55
CA SER A 82 12.30 1.61 -6.31
C SER A 82 12.14 1.40 -7.83
N LYS A 83 11.67 0.22 -8.23
CA LYS A 83 11.44 -0.12 -9.64
C LYS A 83 10.34 0.74 -10.25
N LEU A 84 9.21 0.87 -9.56
CA LEU A 84 8.04 1.64 -10.03
C LEU A 84 8.33 3.13 -10.07
N ALA A 85 9.03 3.68 -9.06
CA ALA A 85 9.42 5.09 -9.05
C ALA A 85 10.24 5.46 -10.29
N ARG A 86 11.18 4.60 -10.70
CA ARG A 86 11.94 4.79 -11.95
C ARG A 86 11.03 4.75 -13.18
N SER A 87 10.19 3.72 -13.30
CA SER A 87 9.27 3.60 -14.44
C SER A 87 8.26 4.76 -14.53
N LEU A 88 7.73 5.23 -13.39
CA LEU A 88 6.83 6.38 -13.32
C LEU A 88 7.55 7.68 -13.67
N THR A 89 8.81 7.84 -13.25
CA THR A 89 9.62 9.02 -13.60
C THR A 89 9.82 9.12 -15.11
N GLU A 90 10.16 8.00 -15.75
CA GLU A 90 10.34 7.93 -17.20
C GLU A 90 9.01 8.15 -17.95
N ALA A 91 7.93 7.49 -17.52
CA ALA A 91 6.64 7.54 -18.20
C ALA A 91 5.91 8.90 -18.05
N LEU A 92 6.15 9.61 -16.95
CA LEU A 92 5.51 10.91 -16.67
C LEU A 92 6.45 12.10 -16.90
N GLU A 93 7.69 11.84 -17.28
CA GLU A 93 8.75 12.86 -17.43
C GLU A 93 8.86 13.77 -16.19
N ASN A 94 8.71 13.18 -15.00
CA ASN A 94 8.61 13.91 -13.73
C ASN A 94 9.30 13.17 -12.59
N THR A 95 10.24 13.82 -11.91
CA THR A 95 11.01 13.28 -10.80
C THR A 95 10.42 13.57 -9.42
N ALA A 96 9.39 14.42 -9.32
CA ALA A 96 8.75 14.79 -8.06
C ALA A 96 7.82 13.66 -7.58
N LEU A 97 8.31 12.87 -6.62
CA LEU A 97 7.60 11.73 -6.04
C LEU A 97 7.70 11.80 -4.51
N ASN A 98 6.65 11.34 -3.83
CA ASN A 98 6.68 11.01 -2.42
C ASN A 98 6.56 9.49 -2.31
N ILE A 99 7.06 8.94 -1.19
CA ILE A 99 6.74 7.58 -0.76
C ILE A 99 6.09 7.73 0.62
N VAL A 100 4.85 7.26 0.76
CA VAL A 100 4.07 7.39 1.99
C VAL A 100 3.60 6.02 2.43
N CYS A 101 3.71 5.76 3.74
CA CYS A 101 3.10 4.59 4.35
C CYS A 101 2.39 5.05 5.62
N ASN A 102 1.08 4.83 5.65
CA ASN A 102 0.26 5.21 6.77
C ASN A 102 0.03 3.98 7.65
N GLN A 103 0.26 4.14 8.96
CA GLN A 103 -0.10 3.12 9.94
C GLN A 103 -1.03 3.72 10.97
N GLU A 104 -2.27 3.22 11.00
CA GLU A 104 -3.38 3.66 11.85
C GLU A 104 -3.78 5.12 11.68
N TYR A 105 -2.85 6.06 11.77
CA TYR A 105 -3.02 7.45 11.39
C TYR A 105 -3.15 7.58 9.88
N ALA A 106 -4.26 8.15 9.42
CA ALA A 106 -4.60 8.30 7.99
C ALA A 106 -4.67 6.99 7.17
N GLN A 107 -4.52 5.83 7.80
CA GLN A 107 -4.68 4.53 7.13
C GLN A 107 -6.17 4.23 6.96
N SER A 108 -6.60 4.07 5.71
CA SER A 108 -8.02 3.90 5.35
C SER A 108 -8.40 2.44 5.09
N VAL A 109 -7.46 1.62 4.62
CA VAL A 109 -7.65 0.19 4.39
C VAL A 109 -6.83 -0.58 5.42
N PRO A 110 -7.40 -1.59 6.11
CA PRO A 110 -6.72 -2.34 7.16
C PRO A 110 -5.73 -3.37 6.61
N HIS A 111 -4.87 -2.95 5.67
CA HIS A 111 -3.89 -3.77 4.97
C HIS A 111 -2.79 -2.83 4.49
N ALA A 112 -1.56 -3.07 4.97
CA ALA A 112 -0.41 -2.20 4.77
C ALA A 112 -0.10 -1.94 3.29
N GLU A 113 0.14 -0.69 2.98
CA GLU A 113 0.42 -0.21 1.63
C GLU A 113 1.50 0.87 1.65
N ALA A 114 2.24 0.97 0.54
CA ALA A 114 3.07 2.12 0.22
C ALA A 114 2.49 2.86 -1.00
N ASP A 115 2.23 4.16 -0.84
CA ASP A 115 1.84 5.17 -1.85
C ASP A 115 3.08 5.80 -2.46
#